data_AF-A0A559MFF2-F1
#
_entry.id   AF-A0A559MFF2-F1
#
_cell.length_a   1.000
_cell.length_b   1.000
_cell.length_c   1.000
_cell.angle_alpha   90.00
_cell.angle_beta   90.00
_cell.angle_gamma   90.00
#
_symmetry.space_group_name_H-M   'P 1'
#
loop_
_entity.id
_entity.type
_entity.pdbx_description
1 polymer ?
#
loop_
_entity_poly.entity_id
_entity_poly.type
_entity_poly.pdbx_seq_one_letter_code
_entity_poly.pdbx_strand_id
1 'polypeptide(L)'
;MARVKLSGALVPIRTRKLHAILDYYCDPAPGMLTGKKPLIGLEMPTNLIARNLEPSPFISEASSSPQSQGTDFSALFSTTKSIDEIGDVVAKRLIERLASAISIPAEDMTDDKAVHHYGVDSLLAIEIRNWFAKKIRADVGVFDILGDLSIKAIATVATGRSSYRKEGASV
;
A
#
# COMPACT_ATOMS: atom_id res chain seq x y z
N MET A 1 -9.69 15.58 -10.31
CA MET A 1 -8.65 16.15 -9.43
C MET A 1 -9.06 15.92 -7.97
N ALA A 2 -8.65 14.81 -7.36
CA ALA A 2 -8.96 14.52 -5.96
C ALA A 2 -7.94 15.24 -5.06
N ARG A 3 -8.40 16.25 -4.30
CA ARG A 3 -7.62 16.82 -3.20
C ARG A 3 -7.75 15.85 -2.02
N VAL A 4 -6.68 15.12 -1.72
CA VAL A 4 -6.58 14.38 -0.46
C VAL A 4 -6.71 15.40 0.67
N LYS A 5 -7.81 15.36 1.42
CA LYS A 5 -7.98 16.17 2.63
C LYS A 5 -7.10 15.55 3.73
N LEU A 6 -5.80 15.85 3.75
CA LEU A 6 -4.93 15.65 4.92
C LEU A 6 -5.20 16.75 5.98
N SER A 7 -6.45 16.92 6.40
CA SER A 7 -6.83 17.92 7.41
C SER A 7 -6.39 17.44 8.80
N GLY A 8 -5.11 17.61 9.12
CA GLY A 8 -4.55 17.34 10.45
C GLY A 8 -3.16 16.70 10.45
N ALA A 9 -2.78 16.03 9.35
CA ALA A 9 -1.50 15.35 9.21
C ALA A 9 -0.39 16.18 8.55
N LEU A 10 -0.72 17.41 8.12
CA LEU A 10 0.23 18.32 7.50
C LEU A 10 0.78 19.33 8.49
N VAL A 11 2.12 19.39 8.57
CA VAL A 11 2.84 20.42 9.31
C VAL A 11 3.12 21.60 8.39
N PRO A 12 2.78 22.84 8.79
CA PRO A 12 3.07 24.02 7.98
C PRO A 12 4.58 24.15 7.75
N ILE A 13 4.97 24.28 6.48
CA ILE A 13 6.36 24.53 6.10
C ILE A 13 6.59 26.04 6.06
N ARG A 14 7.56 26.54 6.82
CA ARG A 14 7.96 27.95 6.77
C ARG A 14 8.65 28.27 5.44
N THR A 15 8.44 29.48 4.92
CA THR A 15 9.02 29.97 3.64
C THR A 15 10.52 29.74 3.53
N ARG A 16 11.30 30.01 4.57
CA ARG A 16 12.76 29.79 4.56
C ARG A 16 13.14 28.33 4.33
N LYS A 17 12.39 27.40 4.92
CA LYS A 17 12.62 25.96 4.75
C LYS A 17 12.25 25.52 3.34
N LEU A 18 11.13 26.02 2.81
CA LEU A 18 10.72 25.78 1.43
C LEU A 18 11.77 26.29 0.44
N HIS A 19 12.25 27.52 0.61
CA HIS A 19 13.28 28.11 -0.26
C HIS A 19 14.58 27.32 -0.18
N ALA A 20 15.04 26.92 1.01
CA ALA A 20 16.24 26.08 1.15
C ALA A 20 16.11 24.72 0.44
N ILE A 21 14.91 24.13 0.44
CA ILE A 21 14.63 22.90 -0.33
C ILE A 21 14.70 23.21 -1.82
N LEU A 22 14.05 24.27 -2.30
CA LEU A 22 14.07 24.65 -3.71
C LEU A 22 15.50 24.95 -4.17
N ASP A 23 16.29 25.71 -3.42
CA ASP A 23 17.69 26.02 -3.74
C ASP A 23 18.52 24.73 -3.83
N TYR A 24 18.31 23.76 -2.93
CA TYR A 24 18.98 22.47 -2.96
C TYR A 24 18.60 21.61 -4.19
N TYR A 25 17.33 21.63 -4.61
CA TYR A 25 16.86 20.83 -5.76
C TYR A 25 17.06 21.53 -7.11
N CYS A 26 17.17 22.86 -7.12
CA CYS A 26 17.40 23.66 -8.30
C CYS A 26 18.89 23.93 -8.56
N ASP A 27 19.79 23.47 -7.69
CA ASP A 27 21.22 23.56 -7.92
C ASP A 27 21.62 22.63 -9.09
N PRO A 28 22.19 23.17 -10.18
CA PRO A 28 22.66 22.36 -11.31
C PRO A 28 23.91 21.52 -10.98
N ALA A 29 24.55 21.76 -9.83
CA ALA A 29 25.60 20.87 -9.33
C ALA A 29 25.00 19.50 -8.93
N PRO A 30 25.69 18.37 -9.15
CA PRO A 30 25.14 17.04 -8.92
C PRO A 30 24.99 16.71 -7.43
N GLY A 31 23.96 17.27 -6.79
CA GLY A 31 23.45 16.92 -5.46
C GLY A 31 22.57 15.67 -5.55
N MET A 32 23.23 14.52 -5.57
CA MET A 32 22.67 13.19 -5.79
C MET A 32 21.52 12.81 -4.83
N LEU A 33 20.28 12.77 -5.33
CA LEU A 33 19.19 11.92 -4.83
C LEU A 33 18.61 11.09 -5.98
N THR A 34 19.48 10.40 -6.71
CA THR A 34 19.05 9.46 -7.75
C THR A 34 18.17 8.38 -7.11
N GLY A 35 16.88 8.36 -7.46
CA GLY A 35 15.93 7.32 -7.04
C GLY A 35 15.18 7.54 -5.74
N LYS A 36 15.28 8.71 -5.07
CA LYS A 36 14.49 9.01 -3.86
C LYS A 36 13.71 10.32 -4.02
N LYS A 37 12.39 10.28 -3.81
CA LYS A 37 11.53 11.46 -3.78
C LYS A 37 11.37 11.91 -2.32
N PRO A 38 11.82 13.11 -1.93
CA PRO A 38 11.60 13.61 -0.58
C PRO A 38 10.10 13.83 -0.35
N LEU A 39 9.65 13.57 0.87
CA LEU A 39 8.29 13.88 1.29
C LEU A 39 8.38 14.82 2.47
N ILE A 40 7.69 15.96 2.37
CA ILE A 40 7.88 17.09 3.29
C ILE A 40 6.51 17.60 3.72
N GLY A 41 6.43 18.10 4.95
CA GLY A 41 5.21 18.63 5.52
C GLY A 41 4.30 17.58 6.12
N LEU A 42 4.78 16.35 6.32
CA LEU A 42 4.07 15.36 7.13
C LEU A 42 4.39 15.49 8.61
N GLU A 43 3.39 15.25 9.44
CA GLU A 43 3.52 15.05 10.88
C GLU A 43 4.02 13.63 11.18
N MET A 44 4.81 13.48 12.25
CA MET A 44 5.27 12.15 12.66
C MET A 44 4.09 11.31 13.16
N PRO A 45 4.01 10.00 12.82
CA PRO A 45 2.88 9.18 13.23
C PRO A 45 2.70 9.13 14.75
N THR A 46 3.79 9.17 15.53
CA THR A 46 3.72 9.29 16.99
C THR A 46 2.97 10.54 17.45
N ASN A 47 3.19 11.68 16.78
CA ASN A 47 2.48 12.93 17.08
C ASN A 47 1.03 12.89 16.63
N LEU A 48 0.69 12.15 15.57
CA LEU A 48 -0.68 11.97 15.12
C LEU A 48 -1.49 11.13 16.12
N ILE A 49 -0.91 10.02 16.58
CA ILE A 49 -1.49 9.17 17.62
C ILE A 49 -1.73 9.96 18.90
N ALA A 50 -0.75 10.78 19.33
CA ALA A 50 -0.90 11.65 20.50
C ALA A 50 -2.04 12.68 20.37
N ARG A 51 -2.46 12.99 19.14
CA ARG A 51 -3.57 13.90 18.83
C ARG A 51 -4.87 13.17 18.51
N ASN A 52 -4.95 11.87 18.77
CA ASN A 52 -6.08 10.99 18.41
C ASN A 52 -6.42 11.03 16.91
N LEU A 53 -5.42 11.24 16.06
CA LEU A 53 -5.56 11.17 14.61
C LEU A 53 -4.91 9.89 14.10
N GLU A 54 -5.63 9.15 13.27
CA GLU A 54 -5.07 7.94 12.65
C GLU A 54 -4.10 8.33 11.53
N PRO A 55 -2.84 7.87 11.57
CA PRO A 55 -1.90 8.12 10.49
C PRO A 55 -2.36 7.38 9.24
N SER A 56 -2.44 8.11 8.12
CA SER A 56 -2.72 7.48 6.82
C SER A 56 -1.70 6.37 6.52
N PRO A 57 -2.08 5.30 5.79
CA PRO A 57 -1.20 4.17 5.49
C PRO A 57 0.15 4.59 4.89
N PHE A 58 0.15 5.65 4.07
CA PHE A 58 1.36 6.25 3.50
C PHE A 58 2.37 6.76 4.55
N ILE A 59 1.89 7.32 5.66
CA ILE A 59 2.72 7.82 6.78
C ILE A 59 3.23 6.65 7.63
N SER A 60 2.36 5.67 7.89
CA SER A 60 2.70 4.45 8.65
C SER A 60 3.74 3.61 7.92
N GLU A 61 3.72 3.57 6.59
CA GLU A 61 4.72 2.86 5.78
C GLU A 61 6.07 3.57 5.75
N ALA A 62 6.09 4.91 5.87
CA ALA A 62 7.31 5.72 5.98
C ALA A 62 7.99 5.62 7.36
N SER A 63 7.23 5.31 8.42
CA SER A 63 7.74 5.09 9.77
C SER A 63 7.84 3.59 10.04
N SER A 64 8.95 2.98 9.64
CA SER A 64 9.18 1.56 9.86
C SER A 64 9.32 1.21 11.35
N SER A 65 8.21 0.84 11.98
CA SER A 65 8.15 -0.18 13.02
C SER A 65 6.98 -1.13 12.69
N PRO A 66 7.22 -2.43 12.44
CA PRO A 66 6.19 -3.34 11.96
C PRO A 66 5.39 -3.91 13.13
N GLN A 67 4.27 -3.28 13.46
CA GLN A 67 3.27 -3.94 14.31
C GLN A 67 1.86 -3.46 13.95
N SER A 68 1.35 -3.96 12.83
CA SER A 68 -0.09 -4.15 12.68
C SER A 68 -0.35 -5.64 12.76
N GLN A 69 -1.44 -6.01 13.44
CA GLN A 69 -1.97 -7.37 13.48
C GLN A 69 -2.43 -7.82 12.08
N GLY A 70 -1.49 -7.97 11.16
CA GLY A 70 -1.71 -8.55 9.85
C GLY A 70 -1.80 -10.06 10.00
N THR A 71 -2.77 -10.67 9.32
CA THR A 71 -2.81 -12.12 9.16
C THR A 71 -1.43 -12.63 8.79
N ASP A 72 -0.96 -13.66 9.51
CA ASP A 72 0.24 -14.36 9.11
C ASP A 72 -0.08 -15.21 7.87
N PHE A 73 0.20 -14.64 6.71
CA PHE A 73 0.02 -15.33 5.44
C PHE A 73 0.87 -16.61 5.38
N SER A 74 2.02 -16.68 6.06
CA SER A 74 2.81 -17.92 6.10
C SER A 74 2.02 -19.07 6.73
N ALA A 75 1.35 -18.81 7.86
CA ALA A 75 0.53 -19.80 8.56
C ALA A 75 -0.76 -20.15 7.81
N LEU A 76 -1.36 -19.18 7.11
CA LEU A 76 -2.53 -19.41 6.25
C LEU A 76 -2.20 -20.35 5.08
N PHE A 77 -1.08 -20.10 4.39
CA PHE A 77 -0.65 -20.95 3.28
C PHE A 77 -0.21 -22.34 3.72
N SER A 78 0.23 -22.53 4.98
CA SER A 78 0.57 -23.86 5.51
C SER A 78 -0.64 -24.66 6.01
N THR A 79 -1.69 -23.97 6.49
CA THR A 79 -2.87 -24.62 7.09
C THR A 79 -3.92 -24.98 6.04
N THR A 80 -4.05 -24.15 5.01
CA THR A 80 -5.09 -24.28 3.99
C THR A 80 -4.53 -24.90 2.70
N LYS A 81 -5.22 -25.92 2.17
CA LYS A 81 -4.82 -26.60 0.92
C LYS A 81 -5.40 -25.97 -0.35
N SER A 82 -6.43 -25.14 -0.23
CA SER A 82 -7.15 -24.57 -1.37
C SER A 82 -6.67 -23.16 -1.72
N ILE A 83 -6.39 -22.95 -3.01
CA ILE A 83 -6.00 -21.63 -3.56
C ILE A 83 -7.16 -20.64 -3.44
N ASP A 84 -8.40 -21.10 -3.64
CA ASP A 84 -9.58 -20.23 -3.61
C ASP A 84 -9.86 -19.71 -2.21
N GLU A 85 -9.73 -20.55 -1.18
CA GLU A 85 -9.91 -20.13 0.22
C GLU A 85 -8.86 -19.10 0.65
N ILE A 86 -7.61 -19.30 0.25
CA ILE A 86 -6.53 -18.34 0.53
C ILE A 86 -6.77 -17.06 -0.29
N GLY A 87 -7.19 -17.19 -1.55
CA GLY A 87 -7.58 -16.09 -2.42
C GLY A 87 -8.67 -15.21 -1.81
N ASP A 88 -9.71 -15.80 -1.23
CA ASP A 88 -10.80 -15.07 -0.56
C ASP A 88 -10.29 -14.28 0.66
N VAL A 89 -9.38 -14.86 1.45
CA VAL A 89 -8.76 -14.15 2.59
C VAL A 89 -7.89 -12.99 2.11
N VAL A 90 -7.09 -13.21 1.07
CA VAL A 90 -6.25 -12.18 0.46
C VAL A 90 -7.10 -11.06 -0.13
N ALA A 91 -8.21 -11.39 -0.82
CA ALA A 91 -9.14 -10.42 -1.39
C ALA A 91 -9.77 -9.54 -0.31
N LYS A 92 -10.23 -10.12 0.80
CA LYS A 92 -10.75 -9.35 1.95
C LYS A 92 -9.72 -8.38 2.51
N ARG A 93 -8.47 -8.84 2.71
CA ARG A 93 -7.39 -7.97 3.20
C ARG A 93 -7.00 -6.88 2.20
N LEU A 94 -7.11 -7.17 0.90
CA LEU A 94 -6.90 -6.17 -0.15
C LEU A 94 -8.01 -5.11 -0.11
N ILE A 95 -9.27 -5.50 0.08
CA ILE A 95 -10.39 -4.56 0.24
C ILE A 95 -10.20 -3.66 1.45
N GLU A 96 -9.89 -4.21 2.62
CA GLU A 96 -9.61 -3.43 3.84
C GLU A 96 -8.50 -2.38 3.59
N ARG A 97 -7.43 -2.80 2.89
CA ARG A 97 -6.33 -1.90 2.55
C ARG A 97 -6.76 -0.82 1.56
N LEU A 98 -7.49 -1.20 0.51
CA LEU A 98 -8.01 -0.25 -0.47
C LEU A 98 -8.93 0.77 0.18
N ALA A 99 -9.89 0.31 0.99
CA ALA A 99 -10.83 1.13 1.75
C ALA A 99 -10.10 2.19 2.60
N SER A 100 -9.05 1.77 3.30
CA SER A 100 -8.18 2.68 4.08
C SER A 100 -7.45 3.70 3.20
N ALA A 101 -6.98 3.29 2.01
CA ALA A 101 -6.23 4.15 1.11
C ALA A 101 -7.10 5.18 0.36
N ILE A 102 -8.31 4.79 -0.07
CA ILE A 102 -9.20 5.63 -0.90
C ILE A 102 -10.34 6.29 -0.09
N SER A 103 -10.40 6.09 1.23
CA SER A 103 -11.45 6.61 2.12
C SER A 103 -12.87 6.22 1.69
N ILE A 104 -13.02 5.03 1.11
CA ILE A 104 -14.31 4.41 0.81
C ILE A 104 -14.53 3.30 1.85
N PRO A 105 -15.70 3.19 2.50
CA PRO A 105 -15.99 2.11 3.43
C PRO A 105 -15.78 0.75 2.76
N ALA A 106 -15.19 -0.22 3.47
CA ALA A 106 -15.01 -1.58 2.95
C ALA A 106 -16.34 -2.26 2.59
N GLU A 107 -17.44 -1.84 3.23
CA GLU A 107 -18.81 -2.31 2.99
C GLU A 107 -19.34 -1.91 1.60
N ASP A 108 -18.86 -0.79 1.06
CA ASP A 108 -19.23 -0.29 -0.26
C ASP A 108 -18.38 -0.90 -1.39
N MET A 109 -17.42 -1.75 -1.04
CA MET A 109 -16.51 -2.40 -1.98
C MET A 109 -16.88 -3.87 -2.17
N THR A 110 -17.08 -4.25 -3.43
CA THR A 110 -17.28 -5.64 -3.84
C THR A 110 -16.02 -6.19 -4.51
N ASP A 111 -15.67 -7.44 -4.20
CA ASP A 111 -14.50 -8.15 -4.74
C ASP A 111 -14.65 -8.55 -6.22
N ASP A 112 -15.87 -8.54 -6.75
CA ASP A 112 -16.20 -8.83 -8.14
C ASP A 112 -15.84 -7.71 -9.13
N LYS A 113 -15.54 -6.50 -8.64
CA LYS A 113 -15.20 -5.36 -9.51
C LYS A 113 -13.70 -5.16 -9.63
N ALA A 114 -13.28 -4.59 -10.75
CA ALA A 114 -11.90 -4.21 -10.96
C ALA A 114 -11.51 -3.01 -10.09
N VAL A 115 -10.24 -2.94 -9.68
CA VAL A 115 -9.75 -1.90 -8.76
C VAL A 115 -9.87 -0.49 -9.33
N HIS A 116 -9.74 -0.32 -10.65
CA HIS A 116 -9.85 0.98 -11.31
C HIS A 116 -11.26 1.57 -11.20
N HIS A 117 -12.29 0.74 -10.98
CA HIS A 117 -13.67 1.20 -10.74
C HIS A 117 -13.79 2.04 -9.46
N TYR A 118 -12.92 1.80 -8.48
CA TYR A 118 -12.87 2.53 -7.22
C TYR A 118 -11.89 3.72 -7.26
N GLY A 119 -11.40 4.10 -8.44
CA GLY A 119 -10.47 5.22 -8.60
C GLY A 119 -9.04 4.90 -8.18
N VAL A 120 -8.66 3.62 -8.16
CA VAL A 120 -7.27 3.20 -7.96
C VAL A 120 -6.44 3.68 -9.16
N ASP A 121 -5.39 4.46 -8.88
CA ASP A 121 -4.47 5.01 -9.87
C ASP A 121 -3.15 4.23 -9.96
N SER A 122 -2.24 4.68 -10.82
CA SER A 122 -0.94 4.03 -11.00
C SER A 122 -0.05 4.07 -9.76
N LEU A 123 -0.21 5.04 -8.86
CA LEU A 123 0.59 5.12 -7.64
C LEU A 123 0.11 4.08 -6.63
N LEU A 124 -1.20 4.01 -6.42
CA LEU A 124 -1.79 3.03 -5.52
C LEU A 124 -1.61 1.60 -6.06
N ALA A 125 -1.61 1.40 -7.38
CA ALA A 125 -1.28 0.11 -7.98
C ALA A 125 0.16 -0.35 -7.69
N ILE A 126 1.12 0.57 -7.65
CA ILE A 126 2.51 0.26 -7.25
C ILE A 126 2.56 -0.13 -5.76
N GLU A 127 1.79 0.55 -4.91
CA GLU A 127 1.69 0.21 -3.49
C GLU A 127 1.10 -1.19 -3.29
N ILE A 128 0.03 -1.53 -4.02
CA ILE A 128 -0.59 -2.86 -4.00
C ILE A 128 0.41 -3.93 -4.46
N ARG A 129 1.16 -3.67 -5.54
CA ARG A 129 2.22 -4.59 -6.00
C ARG A 129 3.27 -4.83 -4.91
N ASN A 130 3.73 -3.76 -4.27
CA ASN A 130 4.72 -3.87 -3.18
C ASN A 130 4.16 -4.65 -1.99
N TRP A 131 2.88 -4.46 -1.68
CA TRP A 131 2.20 -5.22 -0.64
C TRP A 131 2.14 -6.72 -0.95
N PHE A 132 1.77 -7.09 -2.19
CA PHE A 132 1.80 -8.49 -2.64
C PHE A 132 3.20 -9.11 -2.52
N ALA A 133 4.23 -8.39 -2.95
CA ALA A 133 5.61 -8.85 -2.85
C ALA A 133 6.05 -9.05 -1.40
N LYS A 134 5.67 -8.14 -0.49
CA LYS A 134 6.10 -8.15 0.91
C LYS A 134 5.32 -9.14 1.78
N LYS A 135 4.01 -9.25 1.60
CA LYS A 135 3.12 -10.02 2.48
C LYS A 135 2.77 -11.40 1.93
N ILE A 136 2.66 -11.53 0.60
CA ILE A 136 2.23 -12.76 -0.06
C ILE A 136 3.40 -13.42 -0.83
N ARG A 137 4.57 -12.76 -0.91
CA ARG A 137 5.74 -13.24 -1.66
C ARG A 137 5.40 -13.60 -3.11
N ALA A 138 4.56 -12.78 -3.73
CA ALA A 138 4.12 -12.91 -5.12
C ALA A 138 4.45 -11.65 -5.91
N ASP A 139 4.98 -11.81 -7.13
CA ASP A 139 5.14 -10.70 -8.08
C ASP A 139 3.90 -10.64 -8.98
N VAL A 140 3.18 -9.53 -8.87
CA VAL A 140 1.99 -9.22 -9.66
C VAL A 140 2.29 -7.98 -10.49
N GLY A 141 2.05 -8.04 -11.80
CA GLY A 141 2.32 -6.92 -12.68
C GLY A 141 1.41 -5.72 -12.35
N VAL A 142 1.92 -4.50 -12.47
CA VAL A 142 1.09 -3.29 -12.30
C VAL A 142 -0.06 -3.25 -13.32
N PHE A 143 0.17 -3.80 -14.52
CA PHE A 143 -0.87 -3.94 -15.55
C PHE A 143 -1.94 -4.97 -15.16
N ASP A 144 -1.57 -6.07 -14.50
CA ASP A 144 -2.53 -7.05 -13.98
C ASP A 144 -3.41 -6.40 -12.90
N ILE A 145 -2.84 -5.49 -12.10
CA ILE A 145 -3.57 -4.77 -11.07
C ILE A 145 -4.51 -3.72 -11.69
N LEU A 146 -4.02 -2.86 -12.60
CA LEU A 146 -4.81 -1.79 -13.19
C LEU A 146 -5.78 -2.24 -14.29
N GLY A 147 -5.64 -3.48 -14.76
CA GLY A 147 -6.49 -4.05 -15.81
C GLY A 147 -7.94 -4.31 -15.37
N ASP A 148 -8.64 -5.10 -16.18
CA ASP A 148 -10.04 -5.47 -15.96
C ASP A 148 -10.24 -6.65 -15.01
N LEU A 149 -9.18 -7.12 -14.36
CA LEU A 149 -9.28 -8.19 -13.37
C LEU A 149 -10.01 -7.69 -12.12
N SER A 150 -10.96 -8.49 -11.65
CA SER A 150 -11.61 -8.24 -10.37
C SER A 150 -10.63 -8.35 -9.20
N ILE A 151 -10.92 -7.70 -8.08
CA ILE A 151 -10.12 -7.81 -6.85
C ILE A 151 -9.93 -9.28 -6.45
N LYS A 152 -10.97 -10.09 -6.58
CA LYS A 152 -10.91 -11.53 -6.34
C LYS A 152 -9.96 -12.23 -7.30
N ALA A 153 -10.05 -11.95 -8.60
CA ALA A 153 -9.16 -12.56 -9.60
C ALA A 153 -7.69 -12.18 -9.36
N ILE A 154 -7.41 -10.92 -9.02
CA ILE A 154 -6.06 -10.46 -8.68
C ILE A 154 -5.53 -11.20 -7.45
N ALA A 155 -6.35 -11.35 -6.41
CA ALA A 155 -6.00 -12.08 -5.21
C ALA A 155 -5.70 -13.57 -5.50
N THR A 156 -6.51 -14.23 -6.31
CA THR A 156 -6.27 -15.62 -6.74
C THR A 156 -4.99 -15.75 -7.56
N VAL A 157 -4.72 -14.82 -8.48
CA VAL A 157 -3.46 -14.79 -9.27
C VAL A 157 -2.26 -14.61 -8.35
N ALA A 158 -2.34 -13.71 -7.37
CA ALA A 158 -1.27 -13.47 -6.40
C ALA A 158 -1.02 -14.72 -5.54
N THR A 159 -2.07 -15.36 -5.04
CA THR A 159 -1.99 -16.61 -4.28
C THR A 159 -1.37 -17.74 -5.10
N GLY A 160 -1.76 -17.88 -6.37
CA GLY A 160 -1.18 -18.89 -7.27
C GLY A 160 0.30 -18.66 -7.60
N ARG A 161 0.74 -17.40 -7.64
CA ARG A 161 2.14 -17.01 -7.88
C ARG A 161 2.99 -16.92 -6.60
N SER A 162 2.40 -17.17 -5.44
CA SER A 162 3.06 -17.03 -4.14
C SER A 162 4.19 -18.05 -3.93
N SER A 163 5.32 -17.56 -3.41
CA SER A 163 6.46 -18.40 -3.06
C SER A 163 6.22 -19.26 -1.81
N TYR A 164 5.22 -18.94 -0.97
CA TYR A 164 4.87 -19.74 0.22
C TYR A 164 4.54 -21.20 -0.12
N ARG A 165 4.06 -21.46 -1.35
CA ARG A 165 3.75 -22.82 -1.81
C ARG A 165 4.99 -23.65 -2.16
N LYS A 166 6.08 -23.03 -2.62
CA LYS A 166 7.31 -23.76 -2.97
C LYS A 166 8.07 -24.25 -1.73
N GLU A 167 7.95 -23.52 -0.62
CA GLU A 167 8.63 -23.83 0.64
C GLU A 167 7.95 -24.97 1.44
N GLY A 168 6.67 -25.26 1.17
CA GLY A 168 5.93 -26.37 1.78
C GLY A 168 5.93 -27.71 1.02
N ALA A 169 6.66 -27.80 -0.11
CA ALA A 169 6.69 -29.00 -0.98
C ALA A 169 8.04 -29.74 -0.96
N SER A 170 8.83 -29.59 0.10
CA SER A 170 9.95 -30.48 0.40
C SER A 170 9.89 -30.86 1.87
N VAL A 171 9.18 -31.95 2.18
CA VAL A 171 9.68 -33.20 2.80
C VAL A 171 8.62 -34.27 2.56
#